data_AF-A0A2G6BRB0-F1
#
_entry.id   AF-A0A2G6BRB0-F1
#
_cell.length_a   1.000
_cell.length_b   1.000
_cell.length_c   1.000
_cell.angle_alpha   90.00
_cell.angle_beta   90.00
_cell.angle_gamma   90.00
#
_symmetry.space_group_name_H-M   'P 1'
#
loop_
_entity.id
_entity.type
_entity.pdbx_description
1 polymer ?
#
loop_
_entity_poly.entity_id
_entity_poly.type
_entity_poly.pdbx_seq_one_letter_code
_entity_poly.pdbx_strand_id
1 'polypeptide(L)'
;MLKEIRKNIDDTDSKILELLIKRFAETDKIAKLKKTVYDENREKEILDNLKSINKKRLDEDFLENIWIFIMKESKKRQRKIKDQGLR
;
A
#
# COMPACT_ATOMS: atom_id res chain seq x y z
N MET A 1 25.01 -16.99 -12.40
CA MET A 1 23.60 -17.41 -12.32
C MET A 1 22.96 -17.11 -10.96
N LEU A 2 23.25 -17.84 -9.85
CA LEU A 2 22.58 -17.59 -8.56
C LEU A 2 22.79 -16.15 -8.01
N LYS A 3 24.04 -15.65 -8.04
CA LYS A 3 24.35 -14.28 -7.58
C LYS A 3 23.62 -13.20 -8.37
N GLU A 4 23.45 -13.42 -9.67
CA GLU A 4 22.80 -12.48 -10.57
C GLU A 4 21.28 -12.47 -10.38
N ILE A 5 20.67 -13.64 -10.20
CA ILE A 5 19.25 -13.76 -9.85
C ILE A 5 18.98 -13.03 -8.52
N ARG A 6 19.84 -13.23 -7.51
CA ARG A 6 19.71 -12.52 -6.22
C ARG A 6 19.81 -11.02 -6.38
N LYS A 7 20.78 -10.53 -7.16
CA LYS A 7 20.90 -9.11 -7.46
C LYS A 7 19.62 -8.55 -8.11
N ASN A 8 19.02 -9.28 -9.04
CA ASN A 8 17.75 -8.85 -9.66
C ASN A 8 16.59 -8.81 -8.66
N ILE A 9 16.58 -9.70 -7.66
CA ILE A 9 15.61 -9.68 -6.55
C ILE A 9 15.86 -8.43 -5.70
N ASP A 10 17.10 -8.18 -5.28
CA ASP A 10 17.46 -7.00 -4.46
C ASP A 10 17.08 -5.68 -5.16
N ASP A 11 17.31 -5.60 -6.48
CA ASP A 11 16.90 -4.45 -7.31
C ASP A 11 15.38 -4.31 -7.40
N THR A 12 14.64 -5.42 -7.39
CA THR A 12 13.17 -5.42 -7.37
C THR A 12 12.63 -4.99 -6.01
N ASP A 13 13.20 -5.51 -4.93
CA ASP A 13 12.82 -5.17 -3.55
C ASP A 13 13.04 -3.69 -3.26
N SER A 14 14.13 -3.12 -3.78
CA SER A 14 14.40 -1.68 -3.70
C SER A 14 13.29 -0.86 -4.36
N LYS A 15 12.81 -1.27 -5.53
CA LYS A 15 11.69 -0.60 -6.23
C LYS A 15 10.37 -0.76 -5.49
N ILE A 16 10.11 -1.92 -4.88
CA ILE A 16 8.93 -2.14 -4.04
C ILE A 16 8.96 -1.15 -2.86
N LEU A 17 10.11 -1.00 -2.20
CA LEU A 17 10.28 -0.07 -1.09
C LEU A 17 10.02 1.39 -1.51
N GLU A 18 10.60 1.84 -2.63
CA GLU A 18 10.37 3.19 -3.16
C GLU A 18 8.89 3.46 -3.47
N LEU A 19 8.20 2.49 -4.07
CA LEU A 19 6.77 2.59 -4.37
C LEU A 19 5.92 2.67 -3.10
N LEU A 20 6.26 1.90 -2.06
CA LEU A 20 5.60 1.96 -0.76
C LEU A 20 5.81 3.31 -0.08
N ILE A 21 7.04 3.85 -0.09
CA ILE A 21 7.36 5.18 0.44
C ILE A 21 6.50 6.23 -0.26
N LYS A 22 6.46 6.22 -1.59
CA LYS A 22 5.64 7.15 -2.38
C LYS A 22 4.15 7.01 -2.04
N ARG A 23 3.63 5.79 -1.98
CA ARG A 23 2.22 5.52 -1.65
C ARG A 23 1.85 6.06 -0.27
N PHE A 24 2.73 5.89 0.73
CA PHE A 24 2.50 6.42 2.06
C PHE A 24 2.61 7.95 2.09
N ALA A 25 3.53 8.56 1.35
CA ALA A 25 3.59 10.02 1.21
C ALA A 25 2.26 10.61 0.68
N GLU A 26 1.64 9.98 -0.31
CA GLU A 26 0.30 10.39 -0.79
C GLU A 26 -0.79 10.17 0.27
N THR A 27 -0.69 9.07 1.03
CA THR A 27 -1.60 8.78 2.14
C THR A 27 -1.56 9.88 3.21
N ASP A 28 -0.40 10.45 3.51
CA ASP A 28 -0.26 11.55 4.47
C ASP A 28 -0.91 12.84 4.00
N LYS A 29 -0.78 13.16 2.71
CA LYS A 29 -1.44 14.33 2.12
C LYS A 29 -2.96 14.20 2.28
N ILE A 30 -3.49 13.01 2.00
CA ILE A 30 -4.92 12.70 2.18
C ILE A 30 -5.33 12.78 3.65
N ALA A 31 -4.48 12.34 4.58
CA ALA A 31 -4.75 12.37 6.02
C ALA A 31 -5.09 13.78 6.53
N LYS A 32 -4.41 14.79 5.99
CA LYS A 32 -4.60 16.20 6.32
C LYS A 32 -5.90 16.79 5.77
N LEU A 33 -6.45 16.19 4.71
CA LEU A 33 -7.63 16.69 4.00
C LEU A 33 -8.93 15.99 4.43
N LYS A 34 -8.87 14.69 4.75
CA LYS A 34 -10.07 13.89 5.07
C LYS A 34 -10.54 14.10 6.51
N LYS A 35 -11.85 14.21 6.73
CA LYS A 35 -12.47 14.21 8.07
C LYS A 35 -12.41 12.83 8.76
N THR A 36 -12.61 11.75 8.01
CA THR A 36 -12.55 10.36 8.52
C THR A 36 -11.38 9.59 7.88
N VAL A 37 -10.81 8.63 8.62
CA VAL A 37 -9.68 7.79 8.14
C VAL A 37 -10.18 6.54 7.42
N TYR A 38 -11.42 6.12 7.66
CA TYR A 38 -11.98 4.87 7.18
C TYR A 38 -12.98 5.09 6.05
N ASP A 39 -12.85 4.29 4.98
CA ASP A 39 -13.64 4.37 3.77
C ASP A 39 -13.67 2.97 3.11
N GLU A 40 -14.64 2.14 3.50
CA GLU A 40 -14.75 0.74 3.05
C GLU A 40 -14.94 0.61 1.55
N ASN A 41 -15.78 1.48 0.98
CA ASN A 41 -16.03 1.50 -0.46
C ASN A 41 -14.72 1.74 -1.22
N ARG A 42 -13.90 2.68 -0.75
CA ARG A 42 -12.61 2.94 -1.37
C ARG A 42 -11.63 1.77 -1.25
N GLU A 43 -11.60 1.07 -0.12
CA GLU A 43 -10.73 -0.11 0.06
C GLU A 43 -11.13 -1.24 -0.88
N LYS A 44 -12.45 -1.48 -1.04
CA LYS A 44 -12.98 -2.45 -1.99
C LYS A 44 -12.64 -2.10 -3.45
N GLU A 45 -12.85 -0.85 -3.86
CA GLU A 45 -12.48 -0.38 -5.20
C GLU A 45 -10.99 -0.57 -5.50
N ILE A 46 -10.12 -0.37 -4.51
CA ILE A 46 -8.68 -0.59 -4.68
C ILE A 46 -8.41 -2.06 -4.98
N LEU A 47 -8.99 -2.99 -4.22
CA LEU A 47 -8.83 -4.42 -4.43
C LEU A 47 -9.39 -4.87 -5.79
N ASP A 48 -10.59 -4.41 -6.15
CA ASP A 48 -11.22 -4.74 -7.43
C ASP A 48 -10.37 -4.28 -8.62
N ASN A 49 -9.83 -3.06 -8.55
CA ASN A 49 -8.90 -2.54 -9.57
C ASN A 49 -7.62 -3.37 -9.66
N LEU A 50 -7.06 -3.79 -8.53
CA LEU A 50 -5.84 -4.60 -8.52
C LEU A 50 -6.07 -5.99 -9.05
N LYS A 51 -7.19 -6.64 -8.71
CA LYS A 51 -7.58 -7.93 -9.27
C LYS A 51 -7.73 -7.84 -10.79
N SER A 52 -8.34 -6.77 -11.29
CA SER A 52 -8.47 -6.48 -12.73
C SER A 52 -7.10 -6.32 -13.44
N ILE A 53 -6.14 -5.61 -12.81
CA ILE A 53 -4.79 -5.44 -13.36
C ILE A 53 -3.96 -6.73 -13.27
N ASN A 54 -4.12 -7.48 -12.17
CA ASN A 54 -3.37 -8.70 -11.89
C ASN A 54 -3.61 -9.77 -12.96
N LYS A 55 -4.84 -9.88 -13.52
CA LYS A 55 -5.19 -10.85 -14.57
C LYS A 55 -4.69 -12.27 -14.25
N LYS A 56 -4.81 -12.71 -12.99
CA LYS A 56 -4.36 -14.01 -12.46
C LYS A 56 -2.85 -14.28 -12.57
N ARG A 57 -2.00 -13.24 -12.64
CA ARG A 57 -0.53 -13.39 -12.62
C ARG A 57 0.01 -13.74 -11.24
N LEU A 58 -0.63 -13.22 -10.20
CA LEU A 58 -0.47 -13.62 -8.81
C LEU A 58 -1.74 -14.29 -8.33
N ASP A 59 -1.58 -15.18 -7.35
CA ASP A 59 -2.70 -15.70 -6.58
C ASP A 59 -3.52 -14.54 -5.97
N GLU A 60 -4.84 -14.62 -6.09
CA GLU A 60 -5.73 -13.51 -5.71
C GLU A 60 -5.79 -13.34 -4.19
N ASP A 61 -5.73 -14.44 -3.43
CA ASP A 61 -5.71 -14.40 -1.97
C ASP A 61 -4.40 -13.79 -1.48
N PHE A 62 -3.27 -14.14 -2.09
CA PHE A 62 -1.97 -13.53 -1.82
C PHE A 62 -1.98 -12.02 -2.08
N LEU A 63 -2.49 -11.60 -3.24
CA LEU A 63 -2.61 -10.18 -3.60
C LEU A 63 -3.46 -9.41 -2.60
N GLU A 64 -4.62 -9.96 -2.25
CA GLU A 64 -5.56 -9.37 -1.30
C GLU A 64 -4.93 -9.22 0.09
N ASN A 65 -4.28 -10.28 0.60
CA ASN A 65 -3.61 -10.26 1.89
C ASN A 65 -2.53 -9.17 1.99
N ILE A 66 -1.70 -9.02 0.95
CA ILE A 66 -0.69 -7.96 0.91
C ILE A 66 -1.36 -6.58 0.96
N TRP A 67 -2.40 -6.38 0.15
CA TRP A 67 -3.01 -5.05 0.07
C TRP A 67 -3.81 -4.68 1.30
N ILE A 68 -4.49 -5.62 1.93
CA ILE A 68 -5.13 -5.43 3.24
C ILE A 68 -4.09 -4.99 4.27
N PHE A 69 -2.92 -5.63 4.31
CA PHE A 69 -1.84 -5.23 5.22
C PHE A 69 -1.34 -3.81 4.95
N ILE A 70 -1.08 -3.46 3.68
CA ILE A 70 -0.65 -2.10 3.31
C ILE A 70 -1.71 -1.06 3.68
N MET A 71 -3.00 -1.34 3.45
CA MET A 71 -4.11 -0.44 3.81
C MET A 71 -4.24 -0.30 5.33
N LYS A 72 -4.03 -1.37 6.10
CA LYS A 72 -3.99 -1.33 7.57
C LYS A 72 -2.91 -0.40 8.09
N GLU A 73 -1.67 -0.50 7.59
CA GLU A 73 -0.58 0.40 7.98
C GLU A 73 -0.82 1.84 7.52
N SER A 74 -1.45 2.03 6.36
CA SER A 74 -1.90 3.34 5.87
C SER A 74 -2.84 4.01 6.87
N LYS A 75 -3.86 3.29 7.35
CA LYS A 75 -4.83 3.79 8.33
C LYS A 75 -4.16 4.13 9.66
N LYS A 76 -3.25 3.28 10.14
CA LYS A 76 -2.46 3.51 11.36
C LYS A 76 -1.64 4.79 11.25
N ARG A 77 -1.00 5.03 10.10
CA ARG A 77 -0.24 6.25 9.83
C ARG A 77 -1.13 7.50 9.81
N GLN A 78 -2.27 7.45 9.13
CA GLN A 78 -3.22 8.57 9.08
C GLN A 78 -3.74 8.96 10.46
N ARG A 79 -4.06 7.98 11.32
CA ARG A 79 -4.48 8.23 12.71
C ARG A 79 -3.40 8.98 13.48
N LYS A 80 -2.14 8.52 13.43
CA LYS A 80 -1.02 9.20 14.09
C LYS A 80 -0.86 10.65 13.67
N ILE A 81 -1.01 10.95 12.37
CA ILE A 81 -0.90 12.32 11.85
C ILE A 81 -2.02 13.21 12.39
N LYS A 82 -3.25 12.69 12.44
CA LYS A 82 -4.37 13.44 13.04
C LYS A 82 -4.18 13.70 14.52
N ASP A 83 -3.74 12.68 15.27
CA ASP A 83 -3.49 12.81 16.72
C ASP A 83 -2.36 13.80 17.03
N GLN A 84 -1.34 13.88 16.16
CA GLN A 84 -0.24 14.85 16.29
C GLN A 84 -0.62 16.27 15.86
N GLY A 85 -1.55 16.43 14.91
CA GLY A 85 -2.08 17.74 14.52
C GLY A 85 -3.16 18.31 15.46
N LEU A 86 -3.56 17.54 16.48
CA LEU A 86 -4.49 17.94 17.54
C LEU A 86 -3.77 18.37 18.84
N ARG A 87 -2.43 18.33 18.87
CA ARG A 87 -1.57 18.87 19.95
C ARG A 87 -0.94 20.17 19.48
#